data_AF-A0AA35W968-F1
#
_entry.id   AF-A0AA35W968-F1
#
_cell.length_a   1.000
_cell.length_b   1.000
_cell.length_c   1.000
_cell.angle_alpha   90.00
_cell.angle_beta   90.00
_cell.angle_gamma   90.00
#
_symmetry.space_group_name_H-M   'P 1'
#
loop_
_entity.id
_entity.type
_entity.pdbx_description
1 polymer ?
#
loop_
_entity_poly.entity_id
_entity_poly.type
_entity_poly.pdbx_seq_one_letter_code
_entity_poly.pdbx_strand_id
1 'polypeptide(L)' 'MSFDELDNDTWVINDEERGVENVIVVHEDPVVIFRLKVTDLPRGDHCALYAELLRLNGTDLLHGAYALEGNGLEGTPSC' A
#
# COMPACT_ATOMS: atom_id res chain seq x y z
N MET A 1 -13.65 10.80 -12.27
CA MET A 1 -12.62 11.37 -11.37
C MET A 1 -13.23 12.26 -10.30
N SER A 2 -13.35 11.72 -9.08
CA SER A 2 -13.65 12.46 -7.85
C SER A 2 -12.49 12.28 -6.87
N PHE A 3 -12.27 13.28 -6.02
CA PHE A 3 -11.30 13.20 -4.93
C PHE A 3 -11.94 13.71 -3.65
N ASP A 4 -11.55 13.12 -2.52
CA ASP A 4 -11.98 13.52 -1.18
C ASP A 4 -10.73 13.91 -0.38
N GLU A 5 -10.75 15.08 0.24
CA GLU A 5 -9.71 15.52 1.16
C GLU A 5 -9.96 14.88 2.54
N LEU A 6 -9.01 14.06 3.01
CA LEU A 6 -9.10 13.43 4.32
C LEU A 6 -8.51 14.30 5.42
N ASP A 7 -7.44 15.03 5.10
CA ASP A 7 -6.71 15.95 5.97
C ASP A 7 -5.97 16.98 5.08
N ASN A 8 -5.38 18.02 5.69
CA ASN A 8 -4.81 19.20 5.01
C ASN A 8 -3.77 18.89 3.91
N ASP A 9 -3.16 17.70 3.90
CA ASP A 9 -2.17 17.26 2.91
C ASP A 9 -2.42 15.81 2.44
N THR A 10 -3.64 15.29 2.62
CA THR A 10 -3.97 13.90 2.27
C THR A 10 -5.31 13.82 1.54
N TRP A 11 -5.30 13.16 0.38
CA TRP A 11 -6.47 12.96 -0.46
C TRP A 11 -6.67 11.49 -0.80
N VAL A 12 -7.93 11.09 -0.98
CA VAL A 12 -8.30 9.81 -1.57
C VAL A 12 -8.87 10.07 -2.97
N ILE A 13 -8.37 9.31 -3.93
CA ILE A 13 -8.85 9.31 -5.31
C ILE A 13 -9.56 7.99 -5.58
N ASN A 14 -10.81 8.09 -6.03
CA ASN A 14 -11.63 6.98 -6.50
C ASN A 14 -12.09 7.27 -7.94
N ASP A 15 -11.69 6.41 -8.87
CA ASP A 15 -12.04 6.45 -10.29
C ASP A 15 -12.17 5.02 -10.84
N GLU A 16 -13.30 4.38 -10.51
CA GLU A 16 -13.64 3.01 -10.93
C GLU A 16 -13.64 2.86 -12.46
N GLU A 17 -14.07 3.89 -13.20
CA GLU A 17 -14.08 3.89 -14.68
C GLU A 17 -12.66 3.73 -15.27
N ARG A 18 -11.64 4.10 -14.50
CA ARG A 18 -10.22 4.01 -14.88
C ARG A 18 -9.46 2.94 -14.11
N GLY A 19 -10.15 2.12 -13.31
CA GLY A 19 -9.53 1.08 -12.48
C GLY A 19 -8.67 1.62 -11.33
N VAL A 20 -8.91 2.86 -10.92
CA VAL A 20 -8.19 3.50 -9.81
C VAL A 20 -9.11 3.47 -8.60
N GLU A 21 -8.89 2.51 -7.70
CA GLU A 21 -9.66 2.41 -6.46
C GLU A 21 -8.76 2.67 -5.26
N ASN A 22 -9.21 3.52 -4.35
CA ASN A 22 -8.58 3.79 -3.05
C ASN A 22 -7.10 4.22 -3.14
N VAL A 23 -6.78 5.13 -4.06
CA VAL A 23 -5.43 5.72 -4.11
C VAL A 23 -5.35 6.85 -3.11
N ILE A 24 -4.46 6.71 -2.13
CA ILE A 24 -4.16 7.76 -1.17
C ILE A 24 -2.98 8.56 -1.69
N VAL A 25 -3.15 9.87 -1.78
CA VAL A 25 -2.10 10.83 -2.13
C VAL A 25 -1.76 11.62 -0.88
N VAL A 26 -0.49 11.59 -0.49
CA VAL A 26 0.03 12.37 0.64
C VAL A 26 1.08 13.33 0.13
N HIS A 27 0.97 14.60 0.48
CA HIS A 27 1.99 15.59 0.18
C HIS A 27 2.86 15.81 1.43
N GLU A 28 4.15 15.46 1.33
CA GLU A 28 5.15 15.67 2.37
C GLU A 28 6.32 16.44 1.76
N ASP A 29 6.37 17.76 1.89
CA ASP A 29 7.39 18.60 1.22
C ASP A 29 8.82 18.04 1.38
N PRO A 30 9.58 17.79 0.28
CA PRO A 30 9.31 18.14 -1.12
C PRO A 30 8.75 16.98 -1.99
N VAL A 31 8.20 15.95 -1.37
CA VAL A 31 7.75 14.72 -2.04
C VAL A 31 6.23 14.55 -2.04
N VAL A 32 5.74 13.87 -3.06
CA VAL A 32 4.35 13.38 -3.12
C VAL A 32 4.39 11.87 -3.08
N ILE A 33 3.67 11.29 -2.14
CA ILE A 33 3.61 9.86 -1.89
C ILE A 33 2.26 9.34 -2.39
N PHE A 34 2.30 8.31 -3.22
CA PHE A 34 1.12 7.58 -3.67
C PHE A 34 1.08 6.23 -2.94
N ARG A 35 0.00 5.96 -2.20
CA ARG A 35 -0.26 4.65 -1.59
C ARG A 35 -1.44 4.01 -2.29
N LEU A 36 -1.25 2.75 -2.69
CA LEU A 36 -2.27 1.96 -3.34
C LEU A 36 -2.49 0.69 -2.51
N LYS A 37 -3.74 0.42 -2.14
CA LYS A 37 -4.11 -0.87 -1.56
C LYS A 37 -4.16 -1.90 -2.69
N VAL A 38 -3.24 -2.86 -2.67
CA VAL A 38 -3.20 -3.94 -3.67
C VAL A 38 -4.26 -4.99 -3.38
N THR A 39 -4.27 -5.53 -2.17
CA THR A 39 -5.24 -6.55 -1.74
C THR A 39 -5.22 -6.74 -0.22
N ASP A 40 -6.24 -7.41 0.31
CA ASP A 40 -6.24 -7.92 1.69
C ASP A 40 -5.56 -9.28 1.74
N LEU A 41 -4.80 -9.54 2.81
CA LEU A 41 -4.16 -10.82 3.00
C LEU A 41 -5.19 -11.87 3.47
N PRO A 42 -5.23 -13.07 2.84
CA PRO A 42 -6.05 -14.16 3.33
C PRO A 42 -5.54 -14.64 4.70
N ARG A 43 -6.28 -15.53 5.37
CA ARG A 43 -5.77 -16.17 6.59
C ARG A 43 -4.71 -17.22 6.24
N GLY A 44 -3.61 -17.26 6.99
CA GLY A 44 -2.59 -18.29 6.83
C GLY A 44 -1.16 -17.80 7.02
N ASP A 45 -0.20 -18.63 6.61
CA ASP A 45 1.21 -18.30 6.53
C ASP A 45 1.52 -17.52 5.25
N HIS A 46 2.28 -16.43 5.40
CA HIS A 46 2.66 -15.51 4.33
C HIS A 46 4.18 -15.32 4.23
N CYS A 47 5.01 -16.13 4.90
CA CYS A 47 6.47 -15.94 4.89
C CYS A 47 7.05 -15.86 3.48
N ALA A 48 6.60 -16.74 2.57
CA ALA A 48 7.06 -16.75 1.18
C ALA A 48 6.68 -15.48 0.42
N LEU A 49 5.45 -14.98 0.64
CA LEU A 49 4.99 -13.73 0.04
C LEU A 49 5.81 -12.55 0.58
N TYR A 50 6.01 -12.45 1.90
CA TYR A 50 6.78 -11.36 2.51
C TYR A 50 8.24 -11.36 2.07
N ALA A 51 8.86 -12.54 1.97
CA ALA A 51 10.21 -12.68 1.42
C ALA A 51 10.29 -12.16 -0.01
N GLU A 52 9.28 -12.46 -0.84
CA GLU A 52 9.23 -11.97 -2.22
C GLU A 52 9.01 -10.45 -2.30
N LEU A 53 8.10 -9.89 -1.50
CA LEU A 53 7.87 -8.44 -1.44
C LEU A 53 9.15 -7.68 -1.02
N LEU A 54 9.89 -8.20 -0.03
CA LEU A 54 11.18 -7.65 0.37
C LEU A 54 12.22 -7.73 -0.76
N ARG A 55 12.26 -8.85 -1.49
CA ARG A 55 13.14 -9.00 -2.66
C ARG A 55 12.80 -7.97 -3.73
N LEU A 56 11.51 -7.80 -4.04
CA LEU A 56 11.04 -6.84 -5.04
C LEU A 56 11.36 -5.39 -4.65
N ASN A 57 11.24 -5.05 -3.36
CA ASN A 57 11.67 -3.75 -2.83
C ASN A 57 13.16 -3.48 -3.08
N GLY A 58 14.00 -4.52 -3.17
CA GLY A 58 15.43 -4.39 -3.41
C GLY A 58 15.85 -4.43 -4.88
N THR A 59 15.03 -5.00 -5.78
CA THR A 59 15.45 -5.25 -7.17
C THR A 59 14.64 -4.51 -8.23
N ASP A 60 13.37 -4.22 -7.98
CA ASP A 60 12.42 -3.86 -9.05
C ASP A 60 11.85 -2.45 -8.89
N LEU A 61 11.77 -1.93 -7.65
CA LEU A 61 11.13 -0.65 -7.39
C LEU A 61 12.17 0.46 -7.16
N LEU A 62 12.44 1.25 -8.20
CA LEU A 62 13.36 2.41 -8.09
C LEU A 62 12.80 3.52 -7.18
N HIS A 63 11.48 3.73 -7.19
CA HIS A 63 10.77 4.79 -6.45
C HIS A 63 9.50 4.29 -5.75
N GLY A 64 9.37 2.98 -5.57
CA GLY A 64 8.22 2.36 -4.91
C GLY A 64 8.66 1.43 -3.79
N ALA A 65 7.73 1.05 -2.93
CA ALA A 65 7.92 -0.03 -1.99
C ALA A 65 6.58 -0.72 -1.72
N TYR A 66 6.62 -2.04 -1.57
CA TYR A 66 5.56 -2.79 -0.95
C TYR A 66 5.67 -2.66 0.56
N ALA A 67 4.55 -2.36 1.20
CA ALA A 67 4.42 -2.25 2.64
C ALA A 67 3.17 -3.00 3.12
N LEU A 68 3.19 -3.38 4.39
CA LEU A 68 2.02 -3.90 5.08
C LEU A 68 1.34 -2.76 5.83
N GLU A 69 0.02 -2.69 5.77
CA GLU A 69 -0.78 -1.70 6.48
C GLU A 69 -1.74 -2.40 7.46
N GLY A 70 -1.75 -1.95 8.72
CA GLY A 70 -2.53 -2.55 9.79
C GLY A 70 -1.80 -3.64 10.59
N ASN A 71 -2.45 -4.08 11.66
CA ASN A 71 -1.94 -4.99 12.68
C ASN A 71 -2.84 -6.21 12.79
N GLY A 72 -2.62 -7.19 11.91
CA GLY A 72 -3.19 -8.54 12.01
C GLY A 72 -2.22 -9.51 12.69
N LEU A 73 -1.74 -9.21 13.89
CA LEU A 73 -1.05 -10.19 14.73
C LEU A 73 -2.09 -10.93 15.57
N GLU A 74 -2.72 -11.96 15.00
CA GLU A 74 -3.48 -12.94 15.77
C GLU A 74 -2.81 -14.31 15.59
N GLY A 75 -1.91 -14.62 16.53
CA GLY A 75 -1.19 -15.88 16.61
C GLY A 75 -0.05 -15.99 15.61
N THR A 76 1.18 -15.83 16.09
CA THR A 76 2.40 -16.15 15.34
C THR A 76 2.39 -17.61 14.86
N PRO A 77 2.54 -17.90 13.56
CA PRO A 77 3.61 -18.77 13.11
C PRO A 77 4.83 -17.88 12.86
N SER A 78 5.93 -18.19 13.54
CA SER A 78 7.24 -17.59 13.27
C SER A 78 7.58 -17.73 11.79
N CYS A 79 7.63 -16.61 11.07
CA CYS A 79 8.78 -16.32 10.21
C CYS A 79 9.86 -15.72 11.14
#